data_AF-A0A1L7WBP4-F1
#
_entry.id   AF-A0A1L7WBP4-F1
#
_cell.length_a   1.000
_cell.length_b   1.000
_cell.length_c   1.000
_cell.angle_alpha   90.00
_cell.angle_beta   90.00
_cell.angle_gamma   90.00
#
_symmetry.space_group_name_H-M   'P 1'
#
loop_
_entity.id
_entity.type
_entity.pdbx_description
1 polymer ?
#
loop_
_entity_poly.entity_id
_entity_poly.type
_entity_poly.pdbx_seq_one_letter_code
_entity_poly.pdbx_strand_id
1 'polypeptide(L)'
;MPRTTWFLGQPIFIYLPPLQAVDELVESLVTRLDDYGILYIIYSTDSGYHISQHRLNPGKECEFEEDINIPLIIRGPGVPVGEADVVTAHTDLRPTILKIAGGKVGWEGLDGSPISLEKEVILEAKEKRQEHVNVEFWGRSIPEGVHKFSLDDGRIVSYGPTNTYKALRLISKNYNLYYSVWCTNEHELYDLNVRPLPFPRIILLKNQERPPPNQQYLPFLDPLLSPTRTPHPQPTPHTR
;
A
#
# COMPACT_ATOMS: atom_id res chain seq x y z
N MET A 1 24.73 -30.06 2.17
CA MET A 1 24.40 -29.26 0.96
C MET A 1 24.37 -27.80 1.39
N PRO A 2 24.96 -26.85 0.64
CA PRO A 2 25.23 -25.52 1.16
C PRO A 2 23.93 -24.70 1.24
N ARG A 3 23.74 -24.03 2.38
CA ARG A 3 22.66 -23.07 2.63
C ARG A 3 22.92 -21.81 1.80
N THR A 4 22.10 -21.55 0.80
CA THR A 4 22.05 -20.26 0.10
C THR A 4 21.36 -19.24 0.99
N THR A 5 22.15 -18.42 1.67
CA THR A 5 21.71 -17.16 2.28
C THR A 5 21.39 -16.16 1.17
N TRP A 6 20.13 -15.75 1.06
CA TRP A 6 19.74 -14.62 0.23
C TRP A 6 20.19 -13.32 0.93
N PHE A 7 21.23 -12.70 0.41
CA PHE A 7 21.58 -11.31 0.71
C PHE A 7 20.93 -10.41 -0.34
N LEU A 8 19.97 -9.58 0.07
CA LEU A 8 19.61 -8.34 -0.64
C LEU A 8 19.45 -7.23 0.42
N GLY A 9 20.17 -6.13 0.19
CA GLY A 9 20.44 -5.10 1.21
C GLY A 9 19.52 -3.89 1.19
N GLN A 10 19.03 -3.53 2.37
CA GLN A 10 18.82 -2.18 2.91
C GLN A 10 18.93 -2.29 4.46
N PRO A 11 19.54 -1.34 5.18
CA PRO A 11 19.86 -1.50 6.60
C PRO A 11 18.70 -1.03 7.48
N ILE A 12 17.94 -1.96 8.03
CA ILE A 12 17.35 -2.00 9.39
C ILE A 12 16.69 -3.38 9.50
N PHE A 13 17.51 -4.41 9.73
CA PHE A 13 17.03 -5.69 10.20
C PHE A 13 17.10 -5.65 11.73
N ILE A 14 16.08 -5.10 12.37
CA ILE A 14 15.82 -5.47 13.75
C ILE A 14 15.31 -6.92 13.66
N TYR A 15 16.19 -7.88 13.92
CA TYR A 15 15.81 -9.27 14.15
C TYR A 15 14.89 -9.27 15.37
N LEU A 16 13.58 -9.24 15.14
CA LEU A 16 12.58 -9.41 16.17
C LEU A 16 12.38 -10.93 16.33
N PRO A 17 12.67 -11.53 17.50
CA PRO A 17 12.42 -12.96 17.75
C PRO A 17 11.03 -13.49 17.34
N PRO A 18 9.94 -12.70 17.38
CA PRO A 18 8.63 -13.12 16.87
C PRO A 18 8.62 -13.44 15.37
N LEU A 19 9.39 -12.71 14.56
CA LEU A 19 9.41 -12.93 13.10
C LEU A 19 10.08 -14.25 12.73
N GLN A 20 11.08 -14.67 13.52
CA GLN A 20 11.70 -15.98 13.33
C GLN A 20 10.73 -17.12 13.64
N ALA A 21 9.97 -17.01 14.74
CA ALA A 21 8.96 -18.02 15.08
C ALA A 21 7.86 -18.12 14.01
N VAL A 22 7.49 -17.00 13.40
CA VAL A 22 6.54 -16.98 12.27
C VAL A 22 7.16 -17.66 11.05
N ASP A 23 8.42 -17.40 10.73
CA ASP A 23 9.13 -18.01 9.60
C ASP A 23 9.20 -19.55 9.74
N GLU A 24 9.57 -20.05 10.92
CA GLU A 24 9.62 -21.49 11.22
C GLU A 24 8.22 -22.15 11.09
N LEU A 25 7.16 -21.44 11.52
CA LEU A 25 5.78 -21.92 11.37
C LEU A 25 5.34 -21.95 9.91
N VAL A 26 5.68 -20.91 9.15
CA VAL A 26 5.36 -20.81 7.71
C VAL A 26 6.08 -21.91 6.94
N GLU A 27 7.37 -22.16 7.21
CA GLU A 27 8.13 -23.26 6.61
C GLU A 27 7.42 -24.60 6.85
N SER A 28 7.11 -24.92 8.12
CA SER A 28 6.44 -26.17 8.45
C SER A 28 5.06 -26.31 7.79
N LEU A 29 4.31 -25.21 7.65
CA LEU A 29 2.99 -25.20 7.02
C LEU A 29 3.12 -25.43 5.51
N VAL A 30 4.02 -24.71 4.85
CA VAL A 30 4.26 -24.82 3.41
C VAL A 30 4.74 -26.23 3.05
N THR A 31 5.68 -26.80 3.78
CA THR A 31 6.17 -28.17 3.53
C THR A 31 5.05 -29.20 3.61
N ARG A 32 4.20 -29.13 4.66
CA ARG A 32 3.07 -30.06 4.81
C ARG A 32 2.04 -29.90 3.71
N LEU A 33 1.82 -28.69 3.20
CA LEU A 33 0.84 -28.44 2.15
C LEU A 33 1.36 -28.83 0.76
N ASP A 34 2.69 -28.77 0.55
CA ASP A 34 3.34 -29.23 -0.67
C ASP A 34 3.12 -30.75 -0.88
N ASP A 35 3.10 -31.54 0.20
CA ASP A 35 2.80 -32.98 0.16
C ASP A 35 1.40 -33.31 -0.41
N TYR A 36 0.44 -32.38 -0.32
CA TYR A 36 -0.91 -32.54 -0.86
C TYR A 36 -1.06 -32.02 -2.31
N GLY A 37 -0.02 -31.41 -2.87
CA GLY A 37 0.14 -31.16 -4.31
C GLY A 37 -0.77 -30.10 -4.95
N ILE A 38 -1.66 -29.43 -4.21
CA ILE A 38 -2.58 -28.42 -4.79
C ILE A 38 -2.87 -27.34 -3.76
N LEU A 39 -2.08 -26.26 -3.76
CA LEU A 39 -2.44 -25.08 -2.98
C LEU A 39 -1.96 -23.78 -3.60
N TYR A 40 -2.84 -22.79 -3.60
CA TYR A 40 -2.48 -21.39 -3.73
C TYR A 40 -2.23 -20.80 -2.34
N ILE A 41 -1.04 -20.23 -2.16
CA ILE A 41 -0.65 -19.52 -0.94
C ILE A 41 -0.59 -18.04 -1.30
N ILE A 42 -1.36 -17.22 -0.58
CA ILE A 42 -1.33 -15.77 -0.67
C ILE A 42 -0.91 -15.25 0.70
N TYR A 43 0.22 -14.56 0.75
CA TYR A 43 0.75 -13.93 1.96
C TYR A 43 0.78 -12.41 1.75
N SER A 44 0.21 -11.68 2.71
CA SER A 44 0.09 -10.23 2.69
C SER A 44 -0.05 -9.71 4.12
N THR A 45 0.13 -8.41 4.34
CA THR A 45 -0.27 -7.74 5.58
C THR A 45 -1.48 -6.84 5.34
N ASP A 46 -2.10 -6.30 6.38
CA ASP A 46 -3.15 -5.29 6.30
C ASP A 46 -2.56 -3.88 6.09
N SER A 47 -1.47 -3.58 6.80
CA SER A 47 -0.68 -2.37 6.66
C SER A 47 0.79 -2.65 6.97
N GLY A 48 1.64 -1.66 6.69
CA GLY A 48 2.99 -1.57 7.21
C GLY A 48 3.05 -0.93 8.59
N TYR A 49 4.25 -0.53 8.98
CA TYR A 49 4.54 0.05 10.30
C TYR A 49 5.81 0.91 10.24
N HIS A 50 5.69 2.19 10.58
CA HIS A 50 6.83 3.08 10.72
C HIS A 50 7.33 3.10 12.18
N ILE A 51 8.64 3.08 12.34
CA ILE A 51 9.40 3.20 13.59
C ILE A 51 10.11 4.56 13.59
N SER A 52 9.32 5.62 13.66
CA SER A 52 9.77 7.01 13.72
C SER A 52 10.46 7.61 12.48
N GLN A 53 10.28 6.98 11.32
CA GLN A 53 10.46 7.67 10.05
C GLN A 53 9.58 8.92 9.99
N HIS A 54 9.98 9.90 9.19
CA HIS A 54 9.25 11.18 9.03
C HIS A 54 9.07 11.97 10.34
N ARG A 55 9.85 11.65 11.40
CA ARG A 55 9.72 12.20 12.77
C ARG A 55 8.36 11.91 13.41
N LEU A 56 7.70 10.85 12.97
CA LEU A 56 6.46 10.37 13.57
C LEU A 56 6.77 9.53 14.82
N ASN A 57 5.74 9.29 15.63
CA ASN A 57 5.85 8.25 16.66
C ASN A 57 5.68 6.88 16.02
N PRO A 58 6.20 5.80 16.61
CA PRO A 58 5.97 4.47 16.07
C PRO A 58 4.49 4.15 15.97
N GLY A 59 4.07 3.67 14.81
CA GLY A 59 2.67 3.44 14.52
C GLY A 59 2.43 3.02 13.07
N LYS A 60 1.16 3.08 12.73
CA LYS A 60 0.62 3.00 11.38
C LYS A 60 -0.36 4.17 11.23
N GLU A 61 -1.25 4.15 10.24
CA GLU A 61 -2.23 5.22 9.98
C GLU A 61 -1.69 6.41 9.18
N CYS A 62 -0.50 6.28 8.60
CA CYS A 62 0.04 7.27 7.69
C CYS A 62 0.09 6.75 6.26
N GLU A 63 0.14 7.70 5.34
CA GLU A 63 0.25 7.53 3.89
C GLU A 63 1.63 7.12 3.36
N PHE A 64 2.64 7.05 4.22
CA PHE A 64 4.03 6.87 3.80
C PHE A 64 4.29 5.44 3.30
N GLU A 65 5.32 5.28 2.48
CA GLU A 65 5.72 3.98 1.91
C GLU A 65 5.86 2.88 2.97
N GLU A 66 6.38 3.22 4.14
CA GLU A 66 6.53 2.30 5.26
C GLU A 66 5.21 1.70 5.77
N ASP A 67 4.09 2.39 5.55
CA ASP A 67 2.75 2.01 6.01
C ASP A 67 1.90 1.42 4.88
N ILE A 68 2.10 1.85 3.63
CA ILE A 68 1.23 1.48 2.50
C ILE A 68 1.84 0.43 1.56
N ASN A 69 3.17 0.37 1.48
CA ASN A 69 3.88 -0.55 0.59
C ASN A 69 4.19 -1.85 1.32
N ILE A 70 3.21 -2.73 1.29
CA ILE A 70 3.23 -3.99 2.03
C ILE A 70 3.71 -5.17 1.17
N PRO A 71 4.23 -6.25 1.77
CA PRO A 71 4.55 -7.44 1.01
C PRO A 71 3.27 -8.10 0.47
N LEU A 72 3.31 -8.53 -0.79
CA LEU A 72 2.32 -9.43 -1.39
C LEU A 72 3.05 -10.56 -2.10
N ILE A 73 2.89 -11.79 -1.61
CA ILE A 73 3.50 -13.00 -2.17
C ILE A 73 2.38 -13.95 -2.57
N ILE A 74 2.41 -14.42 -3.81
CA ILE A 74 1.48 -15.42 -4.33
C ILE A 74 2.28 -16.61 -4.85
N ARG A 75 1.97 -17.81 -4.35
CA ARG A 75 2.51 -19.09 -4.83
C ARG A 75 1.36 -19.98 -5.25
N GLY A 76 1.52 -20.72 -6.34
CA GLY A 76 0.55 -21.74 -6.75
C GLY A 76 0.87 -22.30 -8.13
N PRO A 77 0.04 -23.23 -8.63
CA PRO A 77 0.17 -23.78 -9.97
C PRO A 77 0.18 -22.68 -11.04
N GLY A 78 1.19 -22.72 -11.92
CA GLY A 78 1.34 -21.78 -13.04
C GLY A 78 1.81 -20.37 -12.66
N VAL A 79 2.01 -20.07 -11.38
CA VAL A 79 2.55 -18.78 -10.94
C VAL A 79 4.06 -18.73 -11.19
N PRO A 80 4.60 -17.73 -11.92
CA PRO A 80 6.03 -17.64 -12.19
C PRO A 80 6.84 -17.34 -10.93
N VAL A 81 8.06 -17.88 -10.88
CA VAL A 81 9.02 -17.58 -9.82
C VAL A 81 9.73 -16.26 -10.12
N GLY A 82 9.83 -15.40 -9.11
CA GLY A 82 10.57 -14.14 -9.17
C GLY A 82 9.73 -12.96 -8.68
N GLU A 83 10.26 -11.75 -8.88
CA GLU A 83 9.61 -10.51 -8.50
C GLU A 83 8.73 -9.97 -9.65
N ALA A 84 7.55 -9.47 -9.29
CA ALA A 84 6.64 -8.78 -10.20
C ALA A 84 6.55 -7.31 -9.78
N ASP A 85 7.11 -6.44 -10.61
CA ASP A 85 7.02 -4.99 -10.43
C ASP A 85 5.74 -4.47 -11.12
N VAL A 86 4.60 -4.65 -10.45
CA VAL A 86 3.27 -4.28 -10.94
C VAL A 86 2.49 -3.63 -9.81
N VAL A 87 1.83 -2.52 -10.12
CA VAL A 87 0.98 -1.80 -9.16
C VAL A 87 -0.26 -2.63 -8.82
N THR A 88 -0.43 -2.93 -7.52
CA THR A 88 -1.56 -3.72 -6.99
C THR A 88 -2.10 -3.09 -5.71
N ALA A 89 -3.33 -3.43 -5.36
CA ALA A 89 -3.97 -3.00 -4.12
C ALA A 89 -4.72 -4.18 -3.46
N HIS A 90 -5.01 -4.10 -2.15
CA HIS A 90 -5.80 -5.14 -1.45
C HIS A 90 -7.17 -5.40 -2.10
N THR A 91 -7.77 -4.38 -2.70
CA THR A 91 -9.04 -4.49 -3.43
C THR A 91 -8.95 -5.46 -4.61
N ASP A 92 -7.75 -5.71 -5.14
CA ASP A 92 -7.46 -6.67 -6.21
C ASP A 92 -7.42 -8.12 -5.71
N LEU A 93 -7.25 -8.37 -4.41
CA LEU A 93 -7.17 -9.74 -3.87
C LEU A 93 -8.49 -10.49 -4.06
N ARG A 94 -9.63 -9.84 -3.78
CA ARG A 94 -10.96 -10.43 -3.96
C ARG A 94 -11.21 -10.92 -5.40
N PRO A 95 -11.06 -10.10 -6.45
CA PRO A 95 -11.21 -10.56 -7.83
C PRO A 95 -10.14 -11.58 -8.23
N THR A 96 -8.93 -11.52 -7.68
CA THR A 96 -7.86 -12.52 -7.93
C THR A 96 -8.25 -13.89 -7.39
N ILE A 97 -8.67 -13.98 -6.13
CA ILE A 97 -9.12 -15.23 -5.49
C ILE A 97 -10.32 -15.81 -6.26
N LEU A 98 -11.27 -14.95 -6.67
CA LEU A 98 -12.42 -15.39 -7.45
C LEU A 98 -12.00 -15.98 -8.80
N LYS A 99 -11.02 -15.37 -9.48
CA LYS A 99 -10.47 -15.88 -10.75
C LYS A 99 -9.77 -17.23 -10.56
N ILE A 100 -8.97 -17.37 -9.49
CA ILE A 100 -8.31 -18.64 -9.12
C ILE A 100 -9.36 -19.75 -8.89
N ALA A 101 -10.48 -19.41 -8.26
CA ALA A 101 -11.59 -20.35 -8.02
C ALA A 101 -12.45 -20.65 -9.27
N GLY A 102 -12.11 -20.10 -10.45
CA GLY A 102 -12.90 -20.28 -11.68
C GLY A 102 -14.20 -19.47 -11.72
N GLY A 103 -14.37 -18.50 -10.81
CA GLY A 103 -15.52 -17.63 -10.75
C GLY A 103 -15.52 -16.53 -11.81
N LYS A 104 -16.70 -15.93 -12.05
CA LYS A 104 -16.86 -14.82 -12.99
C LYS A 104 -16.36 -13.51 -12.37
N VAL A 105 -15.39 -12.87 -13.02
CA VAL A 105 -14.92 -11.52 -12.69
C VAL A 105 -15.71 -10.47 -13.48
N GLY A 106 -15.79 -9.23 -12.98
CA GLY A 106 -16.39 -8.11 -13.69
C GLY A 106 -17.88 -7.85 -13.42
N TRP A 107 -18.47 -8.42 -12.37
CA TRP A 107 -19.79 -8.01 -11.89
C TRP A 107 -19.68 -6.76 -11.00
N GLU A 108 -20.78 -6.01 -10.87
CA GLU A 108 -20.79 -4.66 -10.28
C GLU A 108 -20.33 -4.57 -8.81
N GLY A 109 -20.16 -5.68 -8.09
CA GLY A 109 -19.70 -5.66 -6.69
C GLY A 109 -18.18 -5.64 -6.50
N LEU A 110 -17.38 -5.70 -7.57
CA LEU A 110 -15.91 -5.70 -7.51
C LEU A 110 -15.34 -4.32 -7.87
N ASP A 111 -14.47 -3.78 -7.03
CA ASP A 111 -13.80 -2.47 -7.25
C ASP A 111 -12.38 -2.62 -7.81
N GLY A 112 -11.67 -3.68 -7.42
CA GLY A 112 -10.33 -4.00 -7.94
C GLY A 112 -10.37 -4.82 -9.23
N SER A 113 -9.19 -5.02 -9.83
CA SER A 113 -8.98 -5.83 -11.02
C SER A 113 -8.13 -7.08 -10.68
N PRO A 114 -8.42 -8.26 -11.24
CA PRO A 114 -7.64 -9.46 -10.95
C PRO A 114 -6.14 -9.24 -11.22
N ILE A 115 -5.30 -9.68 -10.29
CA ILE A 115 -3.85 -9.77 -10.49
C ILE A 115 -3.61 -10.96 -11.42
N SER A 116 -2.90 -10.71 -12.51
CA SER A 116 -2.54 -11.76 -13.45
C SER A 116 -1.44 -12.63 -12.86
N LEU A 117 -1.60 -13.95 -12.95
CA LEU A 117 -0.65 -14.93 -12.42
C LEU A 117 0.18 -15.60 -13.53
N GLU A 118 -0.06 -15.25 -14.79
CA GLU A 118 0.67 -15.76 -15.95
C GLU A 118 1.84 -14.83 -16.28
N LYS A 119 3.00 -15.41 -16.60
CA LYS A 119 4.25 -14.65 -16.79
C LYS A 119 4.14 -13.60 -17.90
N GLU A 120 3.58 -13.98 -19.04
CA GLU A 120 3.41 -13.12 -20.21
C GLU A 120 2.48 -11.94 -19.88
N VAL A 121 1.39 -12.22 -19.18
CA VAL A 121 0.40 -11.20 -18.80
C VAL A 121 0.93 -10.29 -17.71
N ILE A 122 1.77 -10.78 -16.78
CA ILE A 122 2.45 -9.92 -15.80
C ILE A 122 3.36 -8.92 -16.52
N LEU A 123 4.09 -9.35 -17.55
CA LEU A 123 4.93 -8.45 -18.34
C LEU A 123 4.10 -7.40 -19.08
N GLU A 124 2.95 -7.76 -19.64
CA GLU A 124 2.03 -6.80 -20.24
C GLU A 124 1.41 -5.85 -19.19
N ALA A 125 1.10 -6.36 -18.01
CA ALA A 125 0.51 -5.60 -16.92
C ALA A 125 1.45 -4.49 -16.42
N LYS A 126 2.77 -4.66 -16.55
CA LYS A 126 3.74 -3.59 -16.27
C LYS A 126 3.51 -2.33 -17.11
N GLU A 127 2.96 -2.47 -18.31
CA GLU A 127 2.71 -1.34 -19.23
C GLU A 127 1.25 -0.88 -19.23
N LYS A 128 0.31 -1.82 -19.08
CA LYS A 128 -1.12 -1.57 -19.35
C LYS A 128 -1.98 -1.46 -18.09
N ARG A 129 -1.51 -1.94 -16.95
CA ARG A 129 -2.30 -1.89 -15.71
C ARG A 129 -2.34 -0.44 -15.20
N GLN A 130 -3.26 -0.17 -14.27
CA GLN A 130 -3.35 1.12 -13.60
C GLN A 130 -2.00 1.54 -13.00
N GLU A 131 -1.64 2.80 -13.22
CA GLU A 131 -0.38 3.39 -12.74
C GLU A 131 -0.51 3.96 -11.31
N HIS A 132 -1.73 3.94 -10.74
CA HIS A 132 -2.01 4.57 -9.45
C HIS A 132 -2.79 3.67 -8.48
N VAL A 133 -2.59 3.93 -7.20
CA VAL A 133 -3.37 3.38 -6.09
C VAL A 133 -3.83 4.52 -5.20
N ASN A 134 -5.09 4.47 -4.77
CA ASN A 134 -5.66 5.41 -3.83
C ASN A 134 -5.49 4.85 -2.41
N VAL A 135 -5.03 5.70 -1.51
CA VAL A 135 -4.92 5.42 -0.08
C VAL A 135 -5.77 6.45 0.66
N GLU A 136 -6.51 6.02 1.66
CA GLU A 136 -7.31 6.92 2.48
C GLU A 136 -7.23 6.55 3.94
N PHE A 137 -7.31 7.57 4.79
CA PHE A 137 -7.51 7.39 6.22
C PHE A 137 -8.57 8.38 6.68
N TRP A 138 -9.44 7.93 7.58
CA TRP A 138 -10.55 8.73 8.08
C TRP A 138 -10.62 8.64 9.60
N GLY A 139 -10.43 9.77 10.27
CA GLY A 139 -10.69 9.90 11.69
C GLY A 139 -9.48 10.32 12.51
N ARG A 140 -9.29 9.66 13.66
CA ARG A 140 -8.29 10.02 14.66
C ARG A 140 -7.05 9.17 14.45
N SER A 141 -5.88 9.76 14.69
CA SER A 141 -4.67 8.98 14.82
C SER A 141 -4.46 8.51 16.25
N ILE A 142 -3.98 7.29 16.44
CA ILE A 142 -3.68 6.69 17.73
C ILE A 142 -2.20 6.27 17.71
N PRO A 143 -1.37 6.79 18.63
CA PRO A 143 0.02 6.36 18.68
C PRO A 143 0.09 4.94 19.26
N GLU A 144 0.74 4.02 18.54
CA GLU A 144 0.89 2.63 18.99
C GLU A 144 2.14 2.43 19.88
N GLY A 145 3.08 3.38 19.84
CA GLY A 145 4.25 3.38 20.71
C GLY A 145 3.93 3.60 22.20
N VAL A 146 4.75 2.98 23.06
CA VAL A 146 4.62 3.06 24.53
C VAL A 146 4.62 4.49 25.07
N HIS A 147 5.33 5.40 24.39
CA HIS A 147 5.48 6.80 24.79
C HIS A 147 4.38 7.74 24.24
N LYS A 148 3.44 7.21 23.45
CA LYS A 148 2.36 7.99 22.81
C LYS A 148 2.90 9.23 22.07
N PHE A 149 2.10 10.29 21.91
CA PHE A 149 2.59 11.59 21.46
C PHE A 149 3.07 12.41 22.65
N SER A 150 4.22 13.06 22.56
CA SER A 150 4.61 14.17 23.46
C SER A 150 4.60 15.46 22.67
N LEU A 151 3.87 16.45 23.14
CA LEU A 151 3.98 17.82 22.65
C LEU A 151 5.21 18.50 23.27
N ASP A 152 5.69 19.58 22.65
CA ASP A 152 6.84 20.37 23.14
C ASP A 152 6.62 20.95 24.55
N ASP A 153 5.37 20.98 25.03
CA ASP A 153 4.98 21.38 26.38
C ASP A 153 5.05 20.24 27.42
N GLY A 154 5.54 19.06 27.03
CA GLY A 154 5.68 17.87 27.88
C GLY A 154 4.36 17.13 28.14
N ARG A 155 3.26 17.50 27.47
CA ARG A 155 1.98 16.78 27.61
C ARG A 155 1.96 15.53 26.75
N ILE A 156 1.54 14.43 27.36
CA ILE A 156 1.29 13.17 26.67
C ILE A 156 -0.10 13.23 26.04
N VAL A 157 -0.16 13.21 24.71
CA VAL A 157 -1.40 13.16 23.93
C VAL A 157 -1.64 11.72 23.49
N SER A 158 -2.84 11.21 23.77
CA SER A 158 -3.20 9.81 23.48
C SER A 158 -3.85 9.60 22.11
N TYR A 159 -4.18 10.67 21.38
CA TYR A 159 -4.71 10.60 20.01
C TYR A 159 -4.57 11.95 19.29
N GLY A 160 -4.37 11.93 17.98
CA GLY A 160 -4.53 13.09 17.11
C GLY A 160 -6.00 13.27 16.71
N PRO A 161 -6.60 14.46 16.85
CA PRO A 161 -8.03 14.64 16.63
C PRO A 161 -8.45 14.54 15.16
N THR A 162 -7.54 14.83 14.21
CA THR A 162 -7.82 14.87 12.77
C THR A 162 -6.63 14.33 11.98
N ASN A 163 -6.71 13.08 11.54
CA ASN A 163 -5.74 12.42 10.66
C ASN A 163 -6.36 12.06 9.30
N THR A 164 -7.39 12.79 8.89
CA THR A 164 -8.15 12.44 7.69
C THR A 164 -7.44 12.99 6.44
N TYR A 165 -7.06 12.08 5.55
CA TYR A 165 -6.43 12.41 4.27
C TYR A 165 -6.88 11.44 3.19
N LYS A 166 -6.66 11.87 1.94
CA LYS A 166 -6.60 10.96 0.79
C LYS A 166 -5.28 11.16 0.07
N ALA A 167 -4.72 10.07 -0.41
CA ALA A 167 -3.46 10.06 -1.11
C ALA A 167 -3.52 9.22 -2.39
N LEU A 168 -2.69 9.61 -3.35
CA LEU A 168 -2.40 8.89 -4.58
C LEU A 168 -0.95 8.46 -4.57
N ARG A 169 -0.76 7.17 -4.76
CA ARG A 169 0.53 6.62 -5.08
C ARG A 169 0.60 6.37 -6.58
N LEU A 170 1.52 7.04 -7.28
CA LEU A 170 1.66 6.92 -8.73
C LEU A 170 3.04 6.35 -9.10
N ILE A 171 3.05 5.23 -9.80
CA ILE A 171 4.26 4.53 -10.24
C ILE A 171 4.13 4.22 -11.73
N SER A 172 5.07 4.74 -12.50
CA SER A 172 5.25 4.43 -13.91
C SER A 172 6.75 4.43 -14.24
N LYS A 173 7.10 4.13 -15.49
CA LYS A 173 8.50 4.14 -15.94
C LYS A 173 9.17 5.51 -15.82
N ASN A 174 8.39 6.57 -15.99
CA ASN A 174 8.90 7.94 -16.12
C ASN A 174 8.76 8.76 -14.84
N TYR A 175 7.89 8.35 -13.92
CA TYR A 175 7.57 9.12 -12.73
C TYR A 175 7.24 8.19 -11.57
N ASN A 176 7.60 8.65 -10.38
CA ASN A 176 7.40 7.92 -9.14
C ASN A 176 6.98 8.94 -8.08
N LEU A 177 5.68 9.20 -8.03
CA LEU A 177 5.11 10.32 -7.28
C LEU A 177 4.23 9.82 -6.14
N TYR A 178 4.21 10.61 -5.09
CA TYR A 178 3.31 10.47 -3.97
C TYR A 178 2.62 11.82 -3.73
N TYR A 179 1.29 11.83 -3.70
CA TYR A 179 0.47 13.03 -3.56
C TYR A 179 -0.59 12.83 -2.48
N SER A 180 -0.72 13.73 -1.51
CA SER A 180 -1.84 13.73 -0.56
C SER A 180 -2.57 15.06 -0.48
N VAL A 181 -3.85 14.93 -0.13
CA VAL A 181 -4.75 16.03 0.20
C VAL A 181 -5.37 15.74 1.56
N TRP A 182 -5.13 16.65 2.49
CA TRP A 182 -5.68 16.62 3.83
C TRP A 182 -7.05 17.29 3.89
N CYS A 183 -7.89 16.93 4.86
CA CYS A 183 -9.15 17.66 5.08
C CYS A 183 -8.97 19.14 5.46
N THR A 184 -7.76 19.54 5.87
CA THR A 184 -7.35 20.94 6.06
C THR A 184 -7.11 21.68 4.74
N ASN A 185 -7.27 21.00 3.59
CA ASN A 185 -6.96 21.49 2.25
C ASN A 185 -5.47 21.76 2.03
N GLU A 186 -4.61 21.10 2.80
CA GLU A 186 -3.17 21.09 2.59
C GLU A 186 -2.82 19.98 1.61
N HIS A 187 -1.98 20.31 0.63
CA HIS A 187 -1.54 19.39 -0.41
C HIS A 187 -0.05 19.12 -0.27
N GLU A 188 0.33 17.86 -0.29
CA GLU A 188 1.72 17.44 -0.28
C GLU A 188 2.03 16.65 -1.55
N LEU A 189 3.18 16.95 -2.17
CA LEU A 189 3.66 16.25 -3.36
C LEU A 189 5.14 15.92 -3.19
N TYR A 190 5.46 14.65 -3.44
CA TYR A 190 6.79 14.09 -3.28
C TYR A 190 7.19 13.33 -4.54
N ASP A 191 8.41 13.59 -5.01
CA ASP A 191 9.07 12.80 -6.04
C ASP A 191 10.01 11.80 -5.37
N LEU A 192 9.68 10.51 -5.48
CA LEU A 192 10.40 9.43 -4.83
C LEU A 192 11.61 8.93 -5.64
N ASN A 193 11.81 9.41 -6.88
CA ASN A 193 13.00 9.11 -7.67
C ASN A 193 14.24 9.89 -7.20
N VAL A 194 14.05 11.02 -6.53
CA VAL A 194 15.14 11.87 -6.03
C VAL A 194 15.56 11.40 -4.64
N ARG A 195 16.68 10.68 -4.53
CA ARG A 195 17.33 10.31 -3.24
C ARG A 195 18.76 10.87 -3.16
N PRO A 196 19.22 11.35 -1.98
CA PRO A 196 19.33 10.47 -0.82
C PRO A 196 18.90 11.03 0.57
N LEU A 197 18.15 10.19 1.30
CA LEU A 197 17.94 10.09 2.78
C LEU A 197 17.32 11.27 3.56
N PRO A 198 16.59 11.00 4.66
CA PRO A 198 15.44 10.09 4.81
C PRO A 198 14.10 10.81 4.48
N PHE A 199 14.16 12.05 3.99
CA PHE A 199 12.98 12.87 3.73
C PHE A 199 12.85 13.08 2.22
N PRO A 200 11.80 12.54 1.56
CA PRO A 200 11.50 12.96 0.21
C PRO A 200 11.25 14.48 0.22
N ARG A 201 11.71 15.19 -0.82
CA ARG A 201 11.60 16.65 -0.86
C ARG A 201 10.13 17.04 -0.95
N ILE A 202 9.58 17.60 0.14
CA ILE A 202 8.23 18.18 0.13
C ILE A 202 8.24 19.33 -0.88
N ILE A 203 7.49 19.19 -1.97
CA ILE A 203 7.11 20.33 -2.79
C ILE A 203 5.90 20.94 -2.08
N LEU A 204 6.14 21.88 -1.15
CA LEU A 204 5.06 22.58 -0.45
C LEU A 204 4.31 23.47 -1.44
N LEU A 205 3.05 23.14 -1.71
CA LEU A 205 2.18 23.83 -2.65
C LEU A 205 1.44 24.98 -1.96
N LYS A 206 2.16 25.90 -1.29
CA LYS A 206 1.54 27.17 -0.90
C LYS A 206 1.50 28.09 -2.12
N ASN A 207 0.38 28.79 -2.31
CA ASN A 207 0.13 29.84 -3.31
C ASN A 207 1.41 30.56 -3.78
N GLN A 208 2.08 30.01 -4.79
CA GLN A 208 3.20 30.64 -5.47
C GLN A 208 2.70 31.09 -6.83
N GLU A 209 2.99 32.35 -7.18
CA GLU A 209 2.55 33.00 -8.41
C GLU A 209 3.08 32.33 -9.70
N ARG A 210 4.05 31.41 -9.58
CA ARG A 210 4.52 30.57 -10.69
C ARG A 210 4.79 29.14 -10.21
N PRO A 211 4.02 28.14 -10.68
CA PRO A 211 4.27 26.75 -10.34
C PRO A 211 5.59 26.26 -10.95
N PRO A 212 6.51 25.59 -10.20
CA PRO A 212 7.58 24.79 -10.79
C PRO A 212 7.04 23.79 -11.84
N PRO A 213 7.87 23.32 -12.79
CA PRO A 213 7.41 22.47 -13.90
C PRO A 213 6.63 21.21 -13.46
N ASN A 214 6.89 20.72 -12.24
CA ASN A 214 6.21 19.55 -11.66
C ASN A 214 4.82 19.85 -11.08
N GLN A 215 4.40 21.11 -11.05
CA GLN A 215 3.12 21.57 -10.49
C GLN A 215 2.03 21.75 -11.58
N GLN A 216 2.37 21.54 -12.86
CA GLN A 216 1.40 21.49 -13.96
C GLN A 216 0.41 20.30 -13.82
N TYR A 217 0.74 19.30 -13.02
CA TYR A 217 -0.03 18.06 -12.88
C TYR A 217 -1.16 18.12 -11.84
N LEU A 218 -1.13 19.06 -10.89
CA LEU A 218 -2.11 19.14 -9.80
C LEU A 218 -3.59 19.13 -10.23
N PRO A 219 -4.04 19.95 -11.19
CA PRO A 219 -5.45 19.92 -11.61
C PRO A 219 -5.86 18.58 -12.25
N PHE A 220 -4.91 17.71 -12.59
CA PHE A 220 -5.16 16.35 -13.09
C PHE A 220 -5.14 15.30 -11.98
N LEU A 221 -4.55 15.59 -10.80
CA LEU A 221 -4.46 14.66 -9.68
C LEU A 221 -5.70 14.69 -8.79
N ASP A 222 -6.27 15.87 -8.53
CA ASP A 222 -7.47 16.00 -7.68
C ASP A 222 -8.68 15.16 -8.17
N PRO A 223 -8.96 15.07 -9.48
CA PRO A 223 -10.03 14.18 -9.97
C PRO A 223 -9.80 12.71 -9.65
N LEU A 224 -8.55 12.23 -9.58
CA LEU A 224 -8.23 10.83 -9.30
C LEU A 224 -8.48 10.46 -7.81
N LEU A 225 -8.57 11.45 -6.92
CA LEU A 225 -8.95 11.26 -5.51
C LEU A 225 -10.47 11.14 -5.31
N SER A 226 -11.26 11.41 -6.35
CA SER A 226 -12.71 11.24 -6.31
C SER A 226 -13.08 9.75 -6.45
N PRO A 227 -14.08 9.24 -5.71
CA PRO A 227 -14.57 7.89 -5.94
C PRO A 227 -15.08 7.76 -7.38
N THR A 228 -14.57 6.78 -8.12
CA THR A 228 -14.96 6.54 -9.52
C THR A 228 -16.36 5.94 -9.65
N ARG A 229 -16.99 5.54 -8.55
CA ARG A 229 -18.30 4.88 -8.53
C ARG A 229 -19.37 5.75 -7.89
N THR A 230 -20.49 5.90 -8.59
CA THR A 230 -21.72 6.48 -8.04
C THR A 230 -22.21 5.64 -6.86
N PRO A 231 -22.79 6.24 -5.80
CA PRO A 231 -23.33 5.48 -4.69
C PRO A 231 -24.42 4.53 -5.19
N HIS A 232 -24.33 3.26 -4.79
CA HIS A 232 -25.42 2.30 -5.01
C HIS A 232 -26.70 2.86 -4.36
N PRO A 233 -27.86 2.74 -5.03
CA PRO A 233 -29.12 3.09 -4.42
C PRO A 233 -29.31 2.28 -3.14
N GLN A 234 -29.49 2.98 -2.02
CA GLN A 234 -29.79 2.37 -0.72
C GLN A 234 -30.99 1.43 -0.87
N PRO A 235 -30.95 0.19 -0.35
CA PRO A 235 -32.11 -0.68 -0.36
C PRO A 235 -33.26 0.03 0.36
N THR A 236 -34.39 0.15 -0.32
CA THR A 236 -35.59 0.77 0.24
C THR A 236 -35.97 0.02 1.52
N PRO A 237 -36.30 0.74 2.62
CA PRO A 237 -36.72 0.09 3.84
C PRO A 237 -37.98 -0.71 3.54
N HIS A 238 -37.89 -2.04 3.68
CA HIS A 238 -39.05 -2.90 3.68
C HIS A 238 -39.95 -2.48 4.84
N THR A 239 -41.06 -1.82 4.52
CA THR A 239 -42.19 -1.66 5.42
C THR A 239 -42.64 -3.05 5.87
N ARG A 240 -42.48 -3.33 7.15
CA ARG A 240 -43.15 -4.43 7.85
C ARG A 240 -44.66 -4.17 7.91
#